data_AF-A0A6N9DWT0-F1
#
_entry.id   AF-A0A6N9DWT0-F1
#
_cell.length_a   1.000
_cell.length_b   1.000
_cell.length_c   1.000
_cell.angle_alpha   90.00
_cell.angle_beta   90.00
_cell.angle_gamma   90.00
#
_symmetry.space_group_name_H-M   'P 1'
#
loop_
_entity.id
_entity.type
_entity.pdbx_description
1 polymer ?
#
loop_
_entity_poly.entity_id
_entity_poly.type
_entity_poly.pdbx_seq_one_letter_code
_entity_poly.pdbx_strand_id
1 'polypeptide(L)'
;MALTLLFSQLTPALAADTTDMVLIPKGEFTMGSKGHSDELPHQVVLDGYYIDKYEVSNGRYREFMKTTGHPAPAYWDDPRLNEPDQPVVGVNWHDANAYCEWAGKRLPTEAEWEHAAKGPGGSHFPWGHTIDPTKANYGQNVGKTMPVNSYPEGVSHFGAYNMAGNVFEWVSDWYDPDYFRVSTAYNPQGPADGYNFANQGPVKVLKGGSWLAPQTSLHSSHRFWNQPENNSYGVGLGFRCAASADGKGRHVVKYDFMHALISMGKEQWNDALKSIDQAIKSDPNNVEYKQTRDIIMKQIEM
;
A
#
# COMPACT_ATOMS: atom_id res chain seq x y z
N MET A 1 33.83 -40.79 3.32
CA MET A 1 33.40 -39.52 3.94
C MET A 1 32.48 -38.83 2.94
N ALA A 2 31.18 -39.05 3.06
CA ALA A 2 30.17 -38.60 2.10
C ALA A 2 29.75 -37.17 2.45
N LEU A 3 29.96 -36.23 1.52
CA LEU A 3 29.54 -34.84 1.67
C LEU A 3 28.17 -34.69 1.00
N THR A 4 27.12 -34.73 1.80
CA THR A 4 25.74 -34.54 1.35
C THR A 4 25.51 -33.05 1.09
N LEU A 5 25.46 -32.64 -0.18
CA LEU A 5 25.05 -31.30 -0.59
C LEU A 5 23.52 -31.16 -0.40
N LEU A 6 23.12 -30.45 0.64
CA LEU A 6 21.75 -29.98 0.82
C LEU A 6 21.49 -28.85 -0.19
N PHE A 7 20.82 -29.17 -1.29
CA PHE A 7 20.19 -28.18 -2.15
C PHE A 7 18.97 -27.60 -1.40
N SER A 8 19.13 -26.39 -0.88
CA SER A 8 18.00 -25.53 -0.50
C SER A 8 17.19 -25.25 -1.77
N GLN A 9 16.00 -25.83 -1.86
CA GLN A 9 15.03 -25.48 -2.89
C GLN A 9 14.49 -24.08 -2.58
N LEU A 10 14.97 -23.08 -3.31
CA LEU A 10 14.36 -21.76 -3.34
C LEU A 10 12.97 -21.90 -3.97
N THR A 11 11.94 -21.67 -3.16
CA THR A 11 10.55 -21.55 -3.62
C THR A 11 10.43 -20.39 -4.60
N PRO A 12 9.77 -20.56 -5.76
CA PRO A 12 9.51 -19.44 -6.65
C PRO A 12 8.59 -18.44 -5.93
N ALA A 13 8.99 -17.16 -5.92
CA ALA A 13 8.16 -16.07 -5.44
C ALA A 13 6.82 -16.08 -6.20
N LEU A 14 5.72 -16.23 -5.45
CA LEU A 14 4.37 -16.28 -5.98
C LEU A 14 4.09 -14.97 -6.74
N ALA A 15 3.57 -15.05 -7.97
CA ALA A 15 3.01 -13.88 -8.62
C ALA A 15 1.92 -13.28 -7.70
N ALA A 16 1.82 -11.95 -7.61
CA ALA A 16 0.79 -11.30 -6.81
C ALA A 16 -0.58 -11.87 -7.18
N ASP A 17 -1.23 -12.55 -6.24
CA ASP A 17 -2.59 -13.05 -6.45
C ASP A 17 -3.55 -11.86 -6.43
N THR A 18 -3.97 -11.45 -7.62
CA THR A 18 -4.90 -10.33 -7.84
C THR A 18 -6.36 -10.77 -7.84
N THR A 19 -6.68 -12.03 -7.54
CA THR A 19 -8.04 -12.58 -7.63
C THR A 19 -9.04 -11.79 -6.77
N ASP A 20 -8.60 -11.27 -5.62
CA ASP A 20 -9.39 -10.44 -4.70
C ASP A 20 -8.96 -8.97 -4.66
N MET A 21 -8.47 -8.44 -5.78
CA MET A 21 -8.09 -7.03 -5.91
C MET A 21 -8.96 -6.32 -6.95
N VAL A 22 -9.14 -5.01 -6.78
CA VAL A 22 -9.80 -4.14 -7.76
C VAL A 22 -8.75 -3.34 -8.53
N LEU A 23 -8.90 -3.28 -9.85
CA LEU A 23 -8.05 -2.45 -10.71
C LEU A 23 -8.52 -1.00 -10.63
N ILE A 24 -7.62 -0.11 -10.23
CA ILE A 24 -7.77 1.33 -10.34
C ILE A 24 -7.01 1.77 -11.60
N PRO A 25 -7.72 2.26 -12.64
CA PRO A 25 -7.07 2.72 -13.86
C PRO A 25 -6.12 3.90 -13.59
N LYS A 26 -5.10 4.02 -14.44
CA LYS A 26 -4.28 5.23 -14.52
C LYS A 26 -5.20 6.44 -14.71
N GLY A 27 -4.95 7.49 -13.94
CA GLY A 27 -5.80 8.67 -13.98
C GLY A 27 -5.29 9.80 -13.10
N GLU A 28 -5.95 10.94 -13.23
CA GLU A 28 -5.76 12.09 -12.37
C GLU A 28 -6.97 12.27 -11.45
N PHE A 29 -6.73 12.78 -10.24
CA PHE A 29 -7.79 13.15 -9.32
C PHE A 29 -7.33 14.27 -8.39
N THR A 30 -8.30 14.96 -7.78
CA THR A 30 -8.03 15.94 -6.73
C THR A 30 -7.94 15.22 -5.37
N MET A 31 -6.72 15.05 -4.90
CA MET A 31 -6.41 14.57 -3.55
C MET A 31 -6.62 15.70 -2.53
N GLY A 32 -7.09 15.36 -1.34
CA GLY A 32 -7.40 16.31 -0.27
C GLY A 32 -8.79 16.92 -0.32
N SER A 33 -9.10 17.75 0.66
CA SER A 33 -10.34 18.49 0.82
C SER A 33 -10.09 19.86 1.46
N LYS A 34 -11.16 20.60 1.76
CA LYS A 34 -11.08 21.84 2.56
C LYS A 34 -11.52 21.61 4.02
N GLY A 35 -11.62 20.34 4.45
CA GLY A 35 -12.12 19.96 5.77
C GLY A 35 -11.11 20.21 6.89
N HIS A 36 -9.83 19.94 6.64
CA HIS A 36 -8.75 20.11 7.60
C HIS A 36 -7.52 20.77 6.96
N SER A 37 -6.64 21.35 7.79
CA SER A 37 -5.49 22.13 7.33
C SER A 37 -4.40 21.30 6.66
N ASP A 38 -4.31 20.02 7.00
CA ASP A 38 -3.38 19.04 6.44
C ASP A 38 -3.97 18.24 5.27
N GLU A 39 -5.18 18.59 4.84
CA GLU A 39 -5.90 17.96 3.74
C GLU A 39 -5.94 18.83 2.48
N LEU A 40 -5.12 19.88 2.35
CA LEU A 40 -5.27 20.85 1.26
C LEU A 40 -5.38 20.23 -0.15
N PRO A 41 -6.37 20.66 -0.96
CA PRO A 41 -6.66 20.01 -2.21
C PRO A 41 -5.56 20.31 -3.24
N HIS A 42 -5.08 19.27 -3.91
CA HIS A 42 -4.06 19.35 -4.97
C HIS A 42 -4.27 18.25 -6.02
N GLN A 43 -3.72 18.44 -7.22
CA GLN A 43 -3.86 17.45 -8.29
C GLN A 43 -2.80 16.36 -8.17
N VAL A 44 -3.23 15.12 -8.32
CA VAL A 44 -2.38 13.93 -8.34
C VAL A 44 -2.70 13.09 -9.57
N VAL A 45 -1.67 12.56 -10.21
CA VAL A 45 -1.72 11.61 -11.31
C VAL A 45 -1.12 10.29 -10.81
N LEU A 46 -1.89 9.22 -10.88
CA LEU A 46 -1.46 7.87 -10.51
C LEU A 46 -1.37 6.99 -11.75
N ASP A 47 -0.34 6.16 -11.82
CA ASP A 47 -0.34 4.99 -12.71
C ASP A 47 -1.44 3.99 -12.30
N GLY A 48 -1.75 3.04 -13.18
CA GLY A 48 -2.70 1.98 -12.84
C GLY A 48 -2.15 1.07 -11.74
N TYR A 49 -2.99 0.72 -10.77
CA TYR A 49 -2.65 -0.16 -9.67
C TYR A 49 -3.83 -1.03 -9.28
N TYR A 50 -3.55 -2.14 -8.61
CA TYR A 50 -4.52 -2.96 -7.91
C TYR A 50 -4.51 -2.58 -6.44
N ILE A 51 -5.68 -2.58 -5.80
CA ILE A 51 -5.81 -2.51 -4.35
C ILE A 51 -6.71 -3.66 -3.88
N ASP A 52 -6.40 -4.27 -2.73
CA ASP A 52 -7.21 -5.35 -2.18
C ASP A 52 -8.66 -4.87 -2.02
N LYS A 53 -9.60 -5.68 -2.51
CA LYS A 53 -11.04 -5.38 -2.49
C LYS A 53 -11.55 -5.19 -1.05
N TYR A 54 -10.96 -5.92 -0.13
CA TYR A 54 -11.30 -6.00 1.29
C TYR A 54 -10.09 -5.68 2.16
N GLU A 55 -10.32 -5.31 3.41
CA GLU A 55 -9.27 -5.34 4.44
C GLU A 55 -8.70 -6.75 4.57
N VAL A 56 -7.45 -6.90 5.03
CA VAL A 56 -6.89 -8.22 5.32
C VAL A 56 -7.66 -8.86 6.47
N SER A 57 -8.24 -10.04 6.25
CA SER A 57 -9.02 -10.74 7.27
C SER A 57 -8.15 -11.52 8.25
N ASN A 58 -8.70 -11.83 9.43
CA ASN A 58 -8.06 -12.72 10.41
C ASN A 58 -7.75 -14.10 9.79
N GLY A 59 -8.62 -14.62 8.93
CA GLY A 59 -8.40 -15.88 8.22
C GLY A 59 -7.14 -15.84 7.35
N ARG A 60 -6.97 -14.77 6.56
CA ARG A 60 -5.79 -14.56 5.72
C ARG A 60 -4.53 -14.29 6.57
N TYR A 61 -4.63 -13.53 7.65
CA TYR A 61 -3.51 -13.24 8.55
C TYR A 61 -3.05 -14.48 9.32
N ARG A 62 -3.97 -15.39 9.67
CA ARG A 62 -3.65 -16.66 10.32
C ARG A 62 -2.74 -17.54 9.45
N GLU A 63 -2.94 -17.54 8.14
CA GLU A 63 -2.06 -18.28 7.22
C GLU A 63 -0.66 -17.66 7.15
N PHE A 64 -0.57 -16.33 7.15
CA PHE A 64 0.72 -15.63 7.26
C PHE A 64 1.48 -16.04 8.53
N MET A 65 0.84 -15.98 9.70
CA MET A 65 1.48 -16.39 10.95
C MET A 65 1.90 -17.86 10.94
N LYS A 66 1.04 -18.75 10.43
CA LYS A 66 1.32 -20.18 10.36
C LYS A 66 2.51 -20.51 9.45
N THR A 67 2.64 -19.80 8.33
CA THR A 67 3.69 -20.06 7.33
C THR A 67 5.04 -19.43 7.67
N THR A 68 5.04 -18.30 8.37
CA THR A 68 6.26 -17.52 8.66
C THR A 68 6.72 -17.63 10.11
N GLY A 69 5.84 -18.03 11.03
CA GLY A 69 6.06 -17.94 12.47
C GLY A 69 5.90 -16.52 13.03
N HIS A 70 5.32 -15.59 12.25
CA HIS A 70 5.07 -14.20 12.70
C HIS A 70 4.17 -14.19 13.95
N PRO A 71 4.46 -13.34 14.96
CA PRO A 71 3.69 -13.30 16.19
C PRO A 71 2.24 -12.85 15.98
N ALA A 72 1.37 -13.28 16.88
CA ALA A 72 -0.01 -12.81 16.93
C ALA A 72 -0.06 -11.30 17.23
N PRO A 73 -0.95 -10.56 16.54
CA PRO A 73 -1.12 -9.13 16.79
C PRO A 73 -1.80 -8.90 18.13
N ALA A 74 -1.87 -7.63 18.56
CA ALA A 74 -2.65 -7.27 19.72
C ALA A 74 -4.13 -7.66 19.50
N TYR A 75 -4.83 -8.02 20.57
CA TYR A 75 -6.27 -8.35 20.55
C TYR A 75 -6.66 -9.60 19.75
N TRP A 76 -5.71 -10.44 19.34
CA TRP A 76 -5.96 -11.66 18.56
C TRP A 76 -6.97 -12.64 19.19
N ASP A 77 -7.01 -12.69 20.52
CA ASP A 77 -7.93 -13.57 21.27
C ASP A 77 -9.22 -12.85 21.71
N ASP A 78 -9.46 -11.60 21.29
CA ASP A 78 -10.70 -10.89 21.61
C ASP A 78 -11.87 -11.43 20.75
N PRO A 79 -12.90 -12.06 21.34
CA PRO A 79 -14.01 -12.67 20.61
C PRO A 79 -14.87 -11.67 19.83
N ARG A 80 -14.69 -10.36 20.05
CA ARG A 80 -15.36 -9.33 19.27
C ARG A 80 -14.67 -9.08 17.93
N LEU A 81 -13.39 -9.43 17.79
CA LEU A 81 -12.50 -8.94 16.74
C LEU A 81 -11.79 -10.06 15.96
N ASN A 82 -11.96 -11.33 16.33
CA ASN A 82 -11.11 -12.43 15.89
C ASN A 82 -11.77 -13.46 14.97
N GLU A 83 -13.00 -13.22 14.51
CA GLU A 83 -13.66 -14.12 13.56
C GLU A 83 -12.91 -14.16 12.21
N PRO A 84 -12.87 -15.30 11.49
CA PRO A 84 -12.07 -15.45 10.28
C PRO A 84 -12.32 -14.40 9.19
N ASP A 85 -13.55 -13.94 9.06
CA ASP A 85 -13.97 -12.98 8.04
C ASP A 85 -13.94 -11.52 8.51
N GLN A 86 -13.62 -11.27 9.79
CA GLN A 86 -13.37 -9.92 10.29
C GLN A 86 -11.98 -9.44 9.88
N PRO A 87 -11.76 -8.12 9.75
CA PRO A 87 -10.43 -7.57 9.50
C PRO A 87 -9.51 -7.93 10.67
N VAL A 88 -8.25 -8.24 10.36
CA VAL A 88 -7.22 -8.29 11.37
C VAL A 88 -7.03 -6.89 11.95
N VAL A 89 -6.90 -6.85 13.28
CA VAL A 89 -6.65 -5.63 14.03
C VAL A 89 -5.46 -5.80 14.95
N GLY A 90 -5.00 -4.70 15.54
CA GLY A 90 -3.94 -4.74 16.53
C GLY A 90 -2.57 -5.00 15.90
N VAL A 91 -2.41 -4.64 14.63
CA VAL A 91 -1.15 -4.72 13.88
C VAL A 91 -0.48 -3.35 13.86
N ASN A 92 0.84 -3.32 14.00
CA ASN A 92 1.61 -2.11 13.73
C ASN A 92 1.92 -1.99 12.22
N TRP A 93 2.60 -0.91 11.83
CA TRP A 93 2.90 -0.67 10.41
C TRP A 93 3.84 -1.75 9.84
N HIS A 94 4.79 -2.23 10.64
CA HIS A 94 5.75 -3.26 10.22
C HIS A 94 5.09 -4.62 9.99
N ASP A 95 4.14 -5.00 10.86
CA ASP A 95 3.33 -6.21 10.70
C ASP A 95 2.53 -6.17 9.40
N ALA A 96 1.88 -5.03 9.14
CA ALA A 96 1.09 -4.80 7.92
C ALA A 96 1.97 -4.86 6.67
N ASN A 97 3.15 -4.21 6.69
CA ASN A 97 4.09 -4.25 5.57
C ASN A 97 4.64 -5.66 5.34
N ALA A 98 5.05 -6.36 6.40
CA ALA A 98 5.57 -7.73 6.31
C ALA A 98 4.53 -8.70 5.73
N TYR A 99 3.26 -8.57 6.13
CA TYR A 99 2.18 -9.35 5.52
C TYR A 99 2.06 -9.06 4.02
N CYS A 100 2.02 -7.78 3.62
CA CYS A 100 1.87 -7.45 2.21
C CYS A 100 3.06 -7.95 1.38
N GLU A 101 4.29 -7.84 1.88
CA GLU A 101 5.47 -8.41 1.22
C GLU A 101 5.39 -9.93 1.08
N TRP A 102 5.00 -10.64 2.15
CA TRP A 102 4.78 -12.10 2.11
C TRP A 102 3.72 -12.49 1.08
N ALA A 103 2.66 -11.70 0.94
CA ALA A 103 1.61 -11.89 -0.05
C ALA A 103 2.01 -11.50 -1.49
N GLY A 104 3.27 -11.07 -1.72
CA GLY A 104 3.73 -10.60 -3.02
C GLY A 104 3.15 -9.23 -3.44
N LYS A 105 2.75 -8.43 -2.46
CA LYS A 105 2.09 -7.12 -2.59
C LYS A 105 2.92 -6.05 -1.84
N ARG A 106 2.33 -4.87 -1.65
CA ARG A 106 2.86 -3.78 -0.81
C ARG A 106 1.71 -3.07 -0.09
N LEU A 107 2.00 -2.18 0.86
CA LEU A 107 0.99 -1.22 1.30
C LEU A 107 0.65 -0.23 0.16
N PRO A 108 -0.59 0.26 0.07
CA PRO A 108 -0.93 1.37 -0.83
C PRO A 108 -0.22 2.65 -0.38
N THR A 109 0.01 3.57 -1.32
CA THR A 109 0.32 4.95 -0.93
C THR A 109 -0.91 5.65 -0.38
N GLU A 110 -0.72 6.76 0.34
CA GLU A 110 -1.85 7.58 0.80
C GLU A 110 -2.71 8.04 -0.39
N ALA A 111 -2.07 8.44 -1.48
CA ALA A 111 -2.74 8.86 -2.70
C ALA A 111 -3.50 7.73 -3.39
N GLU A 112 -2.92 6.54 -3.47
CA GLU A 112 -3.61 5.36 -4.01
C GLU A 112 -4.82 4.96 -3.17
N TRP A 113 -4.70 5.00 -1.84
CA TRP A 113 -5.81 4.70 -0.96
C TRP A 113 -6.96 5.71 -1.16
N GLU A 114 -6.62 7.00 -1.18
CA GLU A 114 -7.64 8.05 -1.30
C GLU A 114 -8.31 8.07 -2.67
N HIS A 115 -7.56 7.82 -3.75
CA HIS A 115 -8.15 7.70 -5.09
C HIS A 115 -9.12 6.53 -5.16
N ALA A 116 -8.75 5.37 -4.60
CA ALA A 116 -9.62 4.20 -4.53
C ALA A 116 -10.90 4.48 -3.72
N ALA A 117 -10.82 5.27 -2.66
CA ALA A 117 -11.98 5.67 -1.86
C ALA A 117 -12.87 6.69 -2.60
N LYS A 118 -12.30 7.77 -3.14
CA LYS A 118 -13.04 8.90 -3.71
C LYS A 118 -13.73 8.60 -5.03
N GLY A 119 -13.08 7.79 -5.87
CA GLY A 119 -13.48 7.65 -7.27
C GLY A 119 -13.31 8.94 -8.10
N PRO A 120 -13.66 8.89 -9.40
CA PRO A 120 -13.49 10.01 -10.32
C PRO A 120 -14.37 11.23 -10.00
N GLY A 121 -15.46 11.04 -9.24
CA GLY A 121 -16.36 12.12 -8.82
C GLY A 121 -15.85 12.94 -7.63
N GLY A 122 -14.72 12.59 -7.03
CA GLY A 122 -14.21 13.27 -5.84
C GLY A 122 -15.13 13.12 -4.63
N SER A 123 -15.70 11.92 -4.45
CA SER A 123 -16.69 11.65 -3.42
C SER A 123 -16.16 11.95 -2.02
N HIS A 124 -17.01 12.48 -1.13
CA HIS A 124 -16.61 12.83 0.24
C HIS A 124 -16.52 11.59 1.14
N PHE A 125 -17.42 10.65 0.90
CA PHE A 125 -17.41 9.26 1.38
C PHE A 125 -17.28 8.34 0.16
N PRO A 126 -16.92 7.05 0.33
CA PRO A 126 -16.77 6.14 -0.81
C PRO A 126 -18.00 6.02 -1.72
N TRP A 127 -19.19 6.22 -1.15
CA TRP A 127 -20.48 6.12 -1.85
C TRP A 127 -21.10 7.47 -2.25
N GLY A 128 -20.44 8.61 -2.02
CA GLY A 128 -20.96 9.93 -2.42
C GLY A 128 -20.65 11.06 -1.44
N HIS A 129 -21.50 12.09 -1.39
CA HIS A 129 -21.22 13.32 -0.63
C HIS A 129 -21.97 13.45 0.70
N THR A 130 -22.91 12.54 0.97
CA THR A 130 -23.76 12.57 2.17
C THR A 130 -23.52 11.32 3.00
N ILE A 131 -23.45 11.50 4.33
CA ILE A 131 -23.34 10.38 5.25
C ILE A 131 -24.58 9.50 5.15
N ASP A 132 -24.36 8.19 5.12
CA ASP A 132 -25.40 7.17 5.27
C ASP A 132 -24.93 6.18 6.35
N PRO A 133 -25.55 6.21 7.55
CA PRO A 133 -25.16 5.32 8.65
C PRO A 133 -25.31 3.83 8.34
N THR A 134 -26.07 3.47 7.30
CA THR A 134 -26.28 2.07 6.90
C THR A 134 -25.16 1.53 6.01
N LYS A 135 -24.17 2.37 5.64
CA LYS A 135 -23.11 2.06 4.68
C LYS A 135 -21.70 1.91 5.29
N ALA A 136 -21.56 2.10 6.60
CA ALA A 136 -20.28 1.97 7.29
C ALA A 136 -20.46 1.58 8.76
N ASN A 137 -19.40 0.99 9.34
CA ASN A 137 -19.31 0.73 10.77
C ASN A 137 -18.41 1.76 11.44
N TYR A 138 -18.95 2.59 12.34
CA TYR A 138 -18.23 3.67 13.02
C TYR A 138 -18.92 4.03 14.33
N GLY A 139 -18.29 4.87 15.16
CA GLY A 139 -18.93 5.47 16.33
C GLY A 139 -19.51 4.47 17.35
N GLN A 140 -18.97 3.25 17.40
CA GLN A 140 -19.47 2.12 18.19
C GLN A 140 -20.89 1.65 17.83
N ASN A 141 -21.39 1.95 16.63
CA ASN A 141 -22.75 1.56 16.19
C ASN A 141 -23.04 0.06 16.39
N VAL A 142 -22.02 -0.80 16.23
CA VAL A 142 -22.11 -2.25 16.44
C VAL A 142 -21.35 -2.72 17.70
N GLY A 143 -20.35 -1.97 18.15
CA GLY A 143 -19.50 -2.34 19.29
C GLY A 143 -18.38 -3.35 18.98
N LYS A 144 -18.17 -3.67 17.70
CA LYS A 144 -17.12 -4.56 17.19
C LYS A 144 -16.81 -4.29 15.71
N THR A 145 -15.76 -4.91 15.16
CA THR A 145 -15.53 -4.97 13.71
C THR A 145 -16.60 -5.83 13.03
N MET A 146 -16.87 -5.54 11.77
CA MET A 146 -17.79 -6.32 10.93
C MET A 146 -16.99 -7.12 9.89
N PRO A 147 -17.55 -8.21 9.32
CA PRO A 147 -16.92 -8.95 8.24
C PRO A 147 -16.44 -8.02 7.12
N VAL A 148 -15.29 -8.32 6.52
CA VAL A 148 -14.62 -7.44 5.53
C VAL A 148 -15.44 -7.19 4.26
N ASN A 149 -16.48 -8.01 4.00
CA ASN A 149 -17.43 -7.86 2.89
C ASN A 149 -18.78 -7.23 3.31
N SER A 150 -18.88 -6.69 4.53
CA SER A 150 -20.07 -5.99 5.00
C SER A 150 -20.32 -4.70 4.24
N TYR A 151 -21.53 -4.14 4.35
CA TYR A 151 -21.90 -2.87 3.74
C TYR A 151 -21.71 -2.81 2.21
N PRO A 152 -22.32 -3.72 1.43
CA PRO A 152 -22.18 -3.74 -0.04
C PRO A 152 -22.69 -2.46 -0.72
N GLU A 153 -23.58 -1.70 -0.08
CA GLU A 153 -24.06 -0.40 -0.58
C GLU A 153 -23.11 0.77 -0.28
N GLY A 154 -22.09 0.52 0.56
CA GLY A 154 -21.02 1.46 0.95
C GLY A 154 -19.71 1.26 0.19
N VAL A 155 -19.70 0.41 -0.83
CA VAL A 155 -18.52 0.20 -1.68
C VAL A 155 -18.12 1.48 -2.40
N SER A 156 -16.82 1.67 -2.57
CA SER A 156 -16.30 2.74 -3.42
C SER A 156 -16.73 2.55 -4.88
N HIS A 157 -16.57 3.62 -5.68
CA HIS A 157 -16.79 3.57 -7.13
C HIS A 157 -16.06 2.41 -7.82
N PHE A 158 -14.86 2.06 -7.34
CA PHE A 158 -14.04 0.99 -7.91
C PHE A 158 -14.30 -0.40 -7.30
N GLY A 159 -15.26 -0.50 -6.36
CA GLY A 159 -15.65 -1.77 -5.75
C GLY A 159 -14.82 -2.20 -4.54
N ALA A 160 -13.97 -1.34 -3.99
CA ALA A 160 -13.32 -1.56 -2.70
C ALA A 160 -14.30 -1.32 -1.54
N TYR A 161 -14.42 -2.31 -0.66
CA TYR A 161 -15.31 -2.33 0.50
C TYR A 161 -14.68 -1.63 1.70
N ASN A 162 -15.52 -1.16 2.63
CA ASN A 162 -15.10 -0.62 3.93
C ASN A 162 -13.97 0.43 3.85
N MET A 163 -13.87 1.19 2.75
CA MET A 163 -12.95 2.32 2.67
C MET A 163 -13.34 3.45 3.65
N ALA A 164 -14.47 3.33 4.34
CA ALA A 164 -14.88 4.20 5.42
C ALA A 164 -15.35 3.34 6.62
N GLY A 165 -14.68 3.49 7.75
CA GLY A 165 -15.00 2.81 9.00
C GLY A 165 -14.42 1.41 9.07
N ASN A 166 -14.99 0.59 9.95
CA ASN A 166 -14.53 -0.74 10.32
C ASN A 166 -13.13 -0.73 10.96
N VAL A 167 -12.03 -0.54 10.22
CA VAL A 167 -10.68 -0.33 10.79
C VAL A 167 -9.96 0.81 10.08
N PHE A 168 -9.16 1.57 10.83
CA PHE A 168 -8.17 2.44 10.22
C PHE A 168 -7.16 1.58 9.48
N GLU A 169 -6.71 2.06 8.32
CA GLU A 169 -5.81 1.31 7.46
C GLU A 169 -4.45 1.98 7.34
N TRP A 170 -3.40 1.22 7.62
CA TRP A 170 -2.02 1.63 7.36
C TRP A 170 -1.78 1.81 5.85
N VAL A 171 -1.08 2.89 5.50
CA VAL A 171 -0.55 3.14 4.16
C VAL A 171 0.98 3.27 4.22
N SER A 172 1.68 3.27 3.08
CA SER A 172 3.15 3.31 3.06
C SER A 172 3.75 4.62 3.59
N ASP A 173 3.00 5.71 3.46
CA ASP A 173 3.50 7.08 3.55
C ASP A 173 3.81 7.46 5.00
N TRP A 174 4.91 8.19 5.15
CA TRP A 174 5.15 9.00 6.34
C TRP A 174 4.13 10.15 6.39
N TYR A 175 3.67 10.49 7.60
CA TYR A 175 2.77 11.62 7.78
C TYR A 175 3.57 12.90 7.96
N ASP A 176 3.20 13.94 7.22
CA ASP A 176 3.59 15.32 7.46
C ASP A 176 2.38 16.23 7.15
N PRO A 177 2.03 17.15 8.08
CA PRO A 177 0.86 18.02 7.92
C PRO A 177 0.98 19.00 6.76
N ASP A 178 2.20 19.34 6.31
CA ASP A 178 2.46 20.28 5.23
C ASP A 178 2.78 19.59 3.89
N TYR A 179 2.85 18.24 3.85
CA TYR A 179 3.24 17.51 2.63
C TYR A 179 2.39 17.86 1.41
N PHE A 180 1.07 18.04 1.56
CA PHE A 180 0.19 18.36 0.43
C PHE A 180 0.53 19.71 -0.24
N ARG A 181 1.23 20.62 0.44
CA ARG A 181 1.70 21.90 -0.13
C ARG A 181 2.87 21.74 -1.08
N VAL A 182 3.66 20.68 -0.89
CA VAL A 182 4.92 20.42 -1.60
C VAL A 182 4.90 19.08 -2.36
N SER A 183 3.77 18.38 -2.33
CA SER A 183 3.55 17.07 -2.95
C SER A 183 3.83 17.13 -4.46
N THR A 184 4.51 16.10 -4.96
CA THR A 184 4.69 15.92 -6.39
C THR A 184 3.41 15.42 -7.03
N ALA A 185 3.06 15.93 -8.21
CA ALA A 185 1.83 15.53 -8.89
C ALA A 185 1.82 14.05 -9.32
N TYR A 186 2.95 13.48 -9.75
CA TYR A 186 2.99 12.13 -10.31
C TYR A 186 3.40 11.08 -9.28
N ASN A 187 2.54 10.09 -9.02
CA ASN A 187 2.77 8.98 -8.08
C ASN A 187 3.41 9.40 -6.73
N PRO A 188 2.83 10.36 -5.98
CA PRO A 188 3.39 10.78 -4.70
C PRO A 188 3.50 9.58 -3.74
N GLN A 189 4.60 9.55 -2.98
CA GLN A 189 4.97 8.47 -2.04
C GLN A 189 5.05 8.97 -0.59
N GLY A 190 4.55 10.17 -0.33
CA GLY A 190 4.74 10.85 0.95
C GLY A 190 6.09 11.57 1.06
N PRO A 191 6.35 12.22 2.20
CA PRO A 191 7.64 12.80 2.52
C PRO A 191 8.68 11.70 2.78
N ALA A 192 9.97 12.05 2.66
CA ALA A 192 11.07 11.12 2.92
C ALA A 192 11.11 10.66 4.38
N ASP A 193 10.76 11.56 5.30
CA ASP A 193 10.75 11.34 6.75
C ASP A 193 9.38 11.74 7.35
N GLY A 194 9.00 11.09 8.45
CA GLY A 194 7.77 11.41 9.17
C GLY A 194 7.93 12.60 10.10
N TYR A 195 6.85 13.36 10.25
CA TYR A 195 6.77 14.46 11.18
C TYR A 195 6.94 13.96 12.62
N ASN A 196 7.83 14.62 13.36
CA ASN A 196 8.16 14.22 14.71
C ASN A 196 7.49 15.15 15.73
N PHE A 197 6.35 14.72 16.25
CA PHE A 197 5.63 15.48 17.27
C PHE A 197 6.40 15.49 18.59
N ALA A 198 6.93 16.65 18.96
CA ALA A 198 7.57 16.88 20.26
C ALA A 198 8.63 15.81 20.64
N ASN A 199 9.40 15.34 19.66
CA ASN A 199 10.44 14.31 19.82
C ASN A 199 9.93 12.92 20.26
N GLN A 200 8.65 12.60 20.00
CA GLN A 200 8.10 11.28 20.29
C GLN A 200 8.41 10.25 19.20
N GLY A 201 8.91 10.68 18.04
CA GLY A 201 9.24 9.83 16.90
C GLY A 201 8.38 10.16 15.67
N PRO A 202 8.84 9.76 14.47
CA PRO A 202 8.11 9.96 13.22
C PRO A 202 6.84 9.09 13.19
N VAL A 203 5.83 9.56 12.46
CA VAL A 203 4.52 8.89 12.39
C VAL A 203 4.14 8.54 10.95
N LYS A 204 3.48 7.40 10.77
CA LYS A 204 2.93 6.92 9.49
C LYS A 204 1.46 7.32 9.36
N VAL A 205 0.99 7.44 8.13
CA VAL A 205 -0.40 7.80 7.84
C VAL A 205 -1.35 6.60 8.08
N LEU A 206 -2.54 6.90 8.58
CA LEU A 206 -3.71 6.02 8.69
C LEU A 206 -4.90 6.65 7.96
N LYS A 207 -5.69 5.82 7.26
CA LYS A 207 -6.86 6.27 6.48
C LYS A 207 -8.15 5.52 6.88
N GLY A 208 -9.30 6.04 6.46
CA GLY A 208 -10.60 5.34 6.53
C GLY A 208 -11.42 5.49 7.80
N GLY A 209 -10.82 5.74 8.96
CA GLY A 209 -11.54 5.69 10.23
C GLY A 209 -11.78 4.24 10.68
N SER A 210 -12.34 4.05 11.88
CA SER A 210 -12.61 2.71 12.41
C SER A 210 -14.00 2.62 13.00
N TRP A 211 -14.39 1.41 13.41
CA TRP A 211 -15.65 1.16 14.13
C TRP A 211 -15.78 1.96 15.44
N LEU A 212 -14.68 2.45 16.02
CA LEU A 212 -14.64 3.31 17.20
C LEU A 212 -14.53 4.80 16.88
N ALA A 213 -14.07 5.14 15.66
CA ALA A 213 -13.79 6.51 15.27
C ALA A 213 -15.09 7.32 15.06
N PRO A 214 -15.04 8.64 15.28
CA PRO A 214 -16.17 9.51 14.94
C PRO A 214 -16.40 9.57 13.42
N GLN A 215 -17.60 10.00 13.03
CA GLN A 215 -17.99 10.16 11.63
C GLN A 215 -17.00 11.00 10.81
N THR A 216 -16.36 12.00 11.41
CA THR A 216 -15.40 12.89 10.72
C THR A 216 -14.19 12.14 10.17
N SER A 217 -13.83 11.00 10.76
CA SER A 217 -12.72 10.16 10.29
C SER A 217 -13.09 9.29 9.09
N LEU A 218 -14.37 9.25 8.69
CA LEU A 218 -14.85 8.46 7.54
C LEU A 218 -14.68 9.17 6.20
N HIS A 219 -14.29 10.44 6.20
CA HIS A 219 -14.10 11.18 4.96
C HIS A 219 -12.95 10.56 4.17
N SER A 220 -13.13 10.41 2.86
CA SER A 220 -12.10 9.82 1.99
C SER A 220 -10.77 10.59 2.04
N SER A 221 -10.82 11.91 2.32
CA SER A 221 -9.63 12.75 2.48
C SER A 221 -9.03 12.74 3.87
N HIS A 222 -9.74 12.25 4.89
CA HIS A 222 -9.29 12.35 6.27
C HIS A 222 -7.94 11.68 6.45
N ARG A 223 -7.03 12.37 7.15
CA ARG A 223 -5.67 11.89 7.43
C ARG A 223 -5.56 11.71 8.93
N PHE A 224 -5.22 10.51 9.34
CA PHE A 224 -4.81 10.23 10.70
C PHE A 224 -3.38 9.71 10.69
N TRP A 225 -2.79 9.55 11.87
CA TRP A 225 -1.42 9.12 11.97
C TRP A 225 -1.17 8.42 13.29
N ASN A 226 -0.15 7.56 13.32
CA ASN A 226 0.35 6.97 14.54
C ASN A 226 1.82 6.53 14.33
N GLN A 227 2.55 6.27 15.41
CA GLN A 227 3.91 5.74 15.34
C GLN A 227 3.90 4.36 14.69
N PRO A 228 4.89 4.02 13.85
CA PRO A 228 4.90 2.76 13.12
C PRO A 228 5.03 1.53 14.03
N GLU A 229 5.54 1.67 15.25
CA GLU A 229 5.62 0.60 16.25
C GLU A 229 4.31 0.40 17.03
N ASN A 230 3.42 1.40 17.01
CA ASN A 230 2.17 1.31 17.75
C ASN A 230 1.20 0.38 17.03
N ASN A 231 0.84 -0.70 17.73
CA ASN A 231 -0.15 -1.66 17.29
C ASN A 231 -1.54 -1.38 17.91
N SER A 232 -1.71 -0.28 18.65
CA SER A 232 -2.98 0.05 19.29
C SER A 232 -3.28 1.55 19.26
N TYR A 233 -4.46 1.85 18.72
CA TYR A 233 -5.19 3.08 18.94
C TYR A 233 -6.67 2.71 19.03
N GLY A 234 -7.11 2.26 20.20
CA GLY A 234 -8.48 1.79 20.40
C GLY A 234 -8.86 0.64 19.46
N VAL A 235 -8.07 -0.45 19.45
CA VAL A 235 -8.31 -1.75 18.77
C VAL A 235 -8.65 -1.74 17.27
N GLY A 236 -8.64 -0.60 16.59
CA GLY A 236 -9.14 -0.47 15.21
C GLY A 236 -8.04 -0.22 14.18
N LEU A 237 -6.80 -0.66 14.39
CA LEU A 237 -5.71 -0.53 13.42
C LEU A 237 -5.56 -1.83 12.62
N GLY A 238 -5.84 -1.76 11.32
CA GLY A 238 -5.70 -2.82 10.34
C GLY A 238 -5.05 -2.28 9.06
N PHE A 239 -5.28 -2.94 7.93
CA PHE A 239 -4.70 -2.57 6.65
C PHE A 239 -5.32 -3.33 5.48
N ARG A 240 -5.01 -2.86 4.26
CA ARG A 240 -5.15 -3.61 3.01
C ARG A 240 -3.88 -3.47 2.18
N CYS A 241 -3.69 -4.38 1.23
CA CYS A 241 -2.53 -4.34 0.34
C CYS A 241 -2.86 -3.73 -1.03
N ALA A 242 -1.83 -3.38 -1.79
CA ALA A 242 -1.87 -2.91 -3.16
C ALA A 242 -0.74 -3.53 -3.99
N ALA A 243 -0.86 -3.45 -5.31
CA ALA A 243 0.14 -3.93 -6.26
C ALA A 243 0.10 -3.06 -7.52
N SER A 244 1.23 -2.86 -8.21
CA SER A 244 1.25 -2.09 -9.45
C SER A 244 0.58 -2.87 -10.60
N ALA A 245 -0.27 -2.22 -11.41
CA ALA A 245 -1.08 -2.92 -12.44
C ALA A 245 -0.33 -3.18 -13.75
N ASP A 246 0.84 -2.60 -13.89
CA ASP A 246 1.77 -2.80 -15.00
C ASP A 246 2.59 -4.10 -14.88
N GLY A 247 2.21 -4.99 -13.95
CA GLY A 247 2.92 -6.23 -13.65
C GLY A 247 4.29 -6.01 -13.02
N LYS A 248 4.57 -4.81 -12.50
CA LYS A 248 5.88 -4.44 -11.96
C LYS A 248 5.88 -4.38 -10.43
N GLY A 249 5.50 -5.49 -9.78
CA GLY A 249 6.07 -5.88 -8.47
C GLY A 249 7.57 -6.23 -8.52
N ARG A 250 8.29 -5.68 -9.51
CA ARG A 250 9.68 -5.94 -9.91
C ARG A 250 10.36 -4.63 -10.35
N HIS A 251 9.85 -3.49 -9.88
CA HIS A 251 10.07 -2.17 -10.48
C HIS A 251 11.42 -1.50 -10.22
N VAL A 252 12.38 -2.16 -9.57
CA VAL A 252 13.78 -1.70 -9.60
C VAL A 252 14.45 -2.17 -10.90
N VAL A 253 14.13 -3.37 -11.37
CA VAL A 253 14.88 -4.06 -12.44
C VAL A 253 14.59 -3.50 -13.85
N LYS A 254 13.31 -3.24 -14.18
CA LYS A 254 12.91 -2.75 -15.51
C LYS A 254 13.22 -1.27 -15.74
N TYR A 255 13.29 -0.45 -14.67
CA TYR A 255 13.62 0.97 -14.79
C TYR A 255 15.08 1.11 -15.20
N ASP A 256 15.99 0.43 -14.52
CA ASP A 256 17.42 0.45 -14.84
C ASP A 256 17.71 -0.07 -16.26
N PHE A 257 17.05 -1.15 -16.69
CA PHE A 257 17.20 -1.62 -18.06
C PHE A 257 16.68 -0.61 -19.09
N MET A 258 15.49 -0.05 -18.88
CA MET A 258 14.91 0.95 -19.76
C MET A 258 15.74 2.25 -19.80
N HIS A 259 16.28 2.68 -18.66
CA HIS A 259 17.19 3.82 -18.56
C HIS A 259 18.50 3.56 -19.30
N ALA A 260 19.00 2.32 -19.28
CA ALA A 260 20.13 1.93 -20.12
C ALA A 260 19.79 2.11 -21.61
N LEU A 261 18.65 1.60 -22.08
CA LEU A 261 18.22 1.72 -23.49
C LEU A 261 17.98 3.17 -23.91
N ILE A 262 17.38 4.00 -23.05
CA ILE A 262 17.17 5.43 -23.32
C ILE A 262 18.52 6.16 -23.41
N SER A 263 19.44 5.87 -22.49
CA SER A 263 20.78 6.48 -22.47
C SER A 263 21.59 6.05 -23.70
N MET A 264 21.47 4.80 -24.14
CA MET A 264 22.04 4.32 -25.41
C MET A 264 21.49 5.11 -26.60
N GLY A 265 20.17 5.31 -26.68
CA GLY A 265 19.54 6.10 -27.75
C GLY A 265 19.95 7.58 -27.75
N LYS A 266 20.45 8.09 -26.62
CA LYS A 266 21.02 9.44 -26.48
C LYS A 266 22.55 9.47 -26.58
N GLU A 267 23.18 8.33 -26.88
CA GLU A 267 24.64 8.15 -26.91
C GLU A 267 25.34 8.49 -25.57
N GLN A 268 24.62 8.36 -24.45
CA GLN A 268 25.11 8.57 -23.09
C GLN A 268 25.64 7.25 -22.50
N TRP A 269 26.74 6.73 -23.05
CA TRP A 269 27.18 5.36 -22.81
C TRP A 269 27.58 5.04 -21.36
N ASN A 270 28.18 5.99 -20.63
CA ASN A 270 28.53 5.80 -19.22
C ASN A 270 27.31 5.72 -18.30
N ASP A 271 26.28 6.53 -18.59
CA ASP A 271 25.00 6.48 -17.86
C ASP A 271 24.25 5.19 -18.19
N ALA A 272 24.29 4.76 -19.46
CA ALA A 272 23.76 3.48 -19.88
C ALA A 272 24.41 2.30 -19.14
N LEU A 273 25.74 2.33 -18.99
CA LEU A 273 26.50 1.31 -18.28
C LEU A 273 26.14 1.25 -16.79
N LYS A 274 26.02 2.41 -16.14
CA LYS A 274 25.62 2.49 -14.73
C LYS A 274 24.24 1.89 -14.52
N SER A 275 23.29 2.19 -15.40
CA SER A 275 21.93 1.66 -15.31
C SER A 275 21.88 0.16 -15.60
N ILE A 276 22.53 -0.35 -16.65
CA ILE A 276 22.50 -1.79 -16.95
C ILE A 276 23.15 -2.64 -15.86
N ASP A 277 24.19 -2.15 -15.18
CA ASP A 277 24.81 -2.85 -14.06
C ASP A 277 23.87 -2.97 -12.85
N GLN A 278 22.98 -2.00 -12.61
CA GLN A 278 21.97 -2.10 -11.55
C GLN A 278 20.84 -3.07 -11.93
N ALA A 279 20.44 -3.10 -13.21
CA ALA A 279 19.52 -4.11 -13.73
C ALA A 279 20.09 -5.54 -13.56
N ILE A 280 21.39 -5.73 -13.81
CA ILE A 280 22.05 -7.04 -13.63
C ILE A 280 22.20 -7.41 -12.16
N LYS A 281 22.51 -6.47 -11.27
CA LYS A 281 22.57 -6.74 -9.82
C LYS A 281 21.24 -7.27 -9.28
N SER A 282 20.13 -6.77 -9.84
CA SER A 282 18.79 -7.11 -9.40
C SER A 282 18.18 -8.33 -10.11
N ASP A 283 18.65 -8.67 -11.32
CA ASP A 283 18.36 -9.96 -11.98
C ASP A 283 19.64 -10.55 -12.63
N PRO A 284 20.52 -11.19 -11.85
CA PRO A 284 21.82 -11.66 -12.32
C PRO A 284 21.77 -12.78 -13.36
N ASN A 285 20.60 -13.41 -13.55
CA ASN A 285 20.42 -14.50 -14.51
C ASN A 285 19.78 -14.03 -15.83
N ASN A 286 19.45 -12.74 -15.95
CA ASN A 286 18.85 -12.19 -17.14
C ASN A 286 19.84 -12.13 -18.32
N VAL A 287 19.58 -12.90 -19.36
CA VAL A 287 20.45 -13.00 -20.55
C VAL A 287 20.43 -11.70 -21.36
N GLU A 288 19.28 -11.03 -21.46
CA GLU A 288 19.11 -9.80 -22.22
C GLU A 288 19.92 -8.65 -21.62
N TYR A 289 20.00 -8.57 -20.29
CA TYR A 289 20.77 -7.52 -19.63
C TYR A 289 22.27 -7.68 -19.83
N LYS A 290 22.76 -8.92 -19.73
CA LYS A 290 24.18 -9.24 -20.00
C LYS A 290 24.55 -8.91 -21.45
N GLN A 291 23.70 -9.29 -22.41
CA GLN A 291 23.90 -8.97 -23.82
C GLN A 291 23.89 -7.46 -24.07
N THR A 292 22.97 -6.72 -23.44
CA THR A 292 22.90 -5.26 -23.57
C THR A 292 24.11 -4.57 -22.96
N ARG A 293 24.60 -5.07 -21.81
CA ARG A 293 25.84 -4.60 -21.20
C ARG A 293 27.04 -4.81 -22.13
N ASP A 294 27.13 -5.96 -22.81
CA ASP A 294 28.22 -6.23 -23.77
C ASP A 294 28.20 -5.27 -24.96
N ILE A 295 27.01 -4.87 -25.44
CA ILE A 295 26.85 -3.86 -26.49
C ILE A 295 27.34 -2.49 -26.00
N ILE A 296 26.90 -2.06 -24.81
CA ILE A 296 27.31 -0.78 -24.21
C ILE A 296 28.83 -0.74 -24.01
N MET A 297 29.43 -1.80 -23.47
CA MET A 297 30.88 -1.88 -23.24
C MET A 297 31.69 -1.76 -24.53
N LYS A 298 31.28 -2.45 -25.61
CA LYS A 298 31.93 -2.31 -26.92
C LYS A 298 31.91 -0.88 -27.44
N GLN A 299 30.84 -0.14 -27.16
CA GLN A 299 30.69 1.24 -27.62
C GLN A 299 31.49 2.25 -26.80
N ILE A 300 31.79 1.95 -25.53
CA ILE A 300 32.68 2.75 -24.67
C ILE A 300 34.16 2.53 -25.04
N GLU A 301 34.50 1.34 -25.51
CA GLU A 301 35.86 0.96 -25.91
C GLU A 301 36.26 1.42 -27.33
N MET A 302 35.31 1.96 -28.10
CA MET A 302 35.49 2.55 -29.44
C MET A 302 35.78 4.05 -29.38
#